data_AF-A0A8J3IAC2-F1
#
_entry.id   AF-A0A8J3IAC2-F1
#
_cell.length_a   1.000
_cell.length_b   1.000
_cell.length_c   1.000
_cell.angle_alpha   90.00
_cell.angle_beta   90.00
_cell.angle_gamma   90.00
#
_symmetry.space_group_name_H-M   'P 1'
#
loop_
_entity.id
_entity.type
_entity.pdbx_description
1 polymer ?
#
loop_
_entity_poly.entity_id
_entity_poly.type
_entity_poly.pdbx_seq_one_letter_code
_entity_poly.pdbx_strand_id
1 'polypeptide(L)'
;MLEDKDTFTLQELFDDLPMPLAELARQSKINEVTLARIRDGRSTRRDTVNKLLFKLSEIYSRPLSLRNVTGINVMVNKRLEKKEAKAQSL
;
A
#
# COMPACT_ATOMS: atom_id res chain seq x y z
N MET A 1 -14.76 -5.76 12.66
CA MET A 1 -14.86 -4.29 12.46
C MET A 1 -13.53 -3.73 12.92
N LEU A 2 -12.78 -3.06 12.04
CA LEU A 2 -11.50 -2.44 12.43
C LEU A 2 -11.74 -1.40 13.52
N GLU A 3 -10.94 -1.45 14.58
CA GLU A 3 -11.00 -0.50 15.70
C GLU A 3 -10.68 0.94 15.23
N ASP A 4 -11.24 1.95 15.91
CA ASP A 4 -10.93 3.37 15.68
C ASP A 4 -9.52 3.70 16.18
N LYS A 5 -8.52 3.30 15.39
CA LYS A 5 -7.11 3.68 15.58
C LYS A 5 -6.69 4.67 14.50
N ASP A 6 -5.81 5.59 14.86
CA ASP A 6 -5.23 6.56 13.91
C ASP A 6 -4.21 5.93 12.97
N THR A 7 -3.69 4.75 13.32
CA THR A 7 -2.68 4.02 12.56
C THR A 7 -3.04 2.55 12.47
N PHE A 8 -2.82 1.99 11.28
CA PHE A 8 -3.05 0.59 10.96
C PHE A 8 -1.78 -0.02 10.38
N THR A 9 -1.60 -1.31 10.59
CA THR A 9 -0.61 -2.10 9.84
C THR A 9 -1.24 -2.62 8.57
N LEU A 10 -0.42 -2.83 7.54
CA LEU A 10 -0.87 -3.48 6.32
C LEU A 10 -1.43 -4.89 6.60
N GLN A 11 -0.84 -5.61 7.57
CA GLN A 11 -1.27 -6.97 7.95
C GLN A 11 -2.70 -6.96 8.51
N GLU A 12 -3.02 -6.04 9.44
CA GLU A 12 -4.38 -5.89 9.98
C GLU A 12 -5.40 -5.64 8.85
N LEU A 13 -5.06 -4.80 7.87
CA LEU A 13 -5.95 -4.52 6.73
C LEU A 13 -6.17 -5.74 5.81
N PHE A 14 -5.24 -6.70 5.79
CA PHE A 14 -5.40 -7.95 5.06
C PHE A 14 -6.14 -9.01 5.88
N ASP A 15 -5.94 -9.05 7.20
CA ASP A 15 -6.58 -10.02 8.09
C ASP A 15 -8.07 -9.71 8.27
N ASP A 16 -8.43 -8.42 8.36
CA ASP A 16 -9.83 -7.96 8.46
C ASP A 16 -10.52 -7.72 7.10
N LEU A 17 -9.92 -8.22 6.01
CA LEU A 17 -10.41 -7.98 4.66
C LEU A 17 -11.82 -8.59 4.49
N PRO A 18 -12.86 -7.78 4.16
CA PRO A 18 -14.24 -8.26 4.07
C PRO A 18 -14.51 -9.07 2.78
N MET A 19 -13.48 -9.33 1.98
CA MET A 19 -13.57 -10.01 0.71
C MET A 19 -12.34 -10.89 0.47
N PRO A 20 -12.42 -11.88 -0.44
CA PRO A 20 -11.25 -12.68 -0.81
C PRO A 20 -10.13 -11.84 -1.45
N LEU A 21 -8.88 -12.27 -1.28
CA LEU A 21 -7.72 -11.62 -1.89
C LEU A 21 -7.82 -11.51 -3.41
N ALA A 22 -8.36 -12.53 -4.08
CA ALA A 22 -8.61 -12.52 -5.52
C ALA A 22 -9.57 -11.41 -5.96
N GLU A 23 -10.57 -11.09 -5.13
CA GLU A 23 -11.51 -10.01 -5.40
C GLU A 23 -10.82 -8.64 -5.25
N LEU A 24 -10.02 -8.47 -4.19
CA LEU A 24 -9.19 -7.29 -4.03
C LEU A 24 -8.21 -7.10 -5.21
N ALA A 25 -7.61 -8.18 -5.70
CA ALA A 25 -6.73 -8.18 -6.87
C ALA A 25 -7.46 -7.66 -8.11
N ARG A 26 -8.66 -8.19 -8.37
CA ARG A 26 -9.52 -7.78 -9.48
C ARG A 26 -9.87 -6.29 -9.39
N GLN A 27 -10.30 -5.83 -8.22
CA GLN A 27 -10.77 -4.46 -8.04
C GLN A 27 -9.63 -3.43 -8.03
N SER A 28 -8.48 -3.76 -7.45
CA SER A 28 -7.31 -2.86 -7.41
C SER A 28 -6.50 -2.87 -8.71
N LYS A 29 -6.79 -3.81 -9.63
CA LYS A 29 -5.99 -4.08 -10.85
C LYS A 29 -4.53 -4.39 -10.51
N ILE A 30 -4.30 -5.06 -9.39
CA ILE A 30 -3.00 -5.54 -8.93
C ILE A 30 -3.02 -7.07 -9.02
N ASN A 31 -1.95 -7.68 -9.53
CA ASN A 31 -1.84 -9.13 -9.57
C ASN A 31 -1.91 -9.70 -8.15
N GLU A 32 -2.69 -10.77 -7.96
CA GLU A 32 -2.85 -11.45 -6.68
C GLU A 32 -1.51 -11.87 -6.05
N VAL A 33 -0.56 -12.34 -6.88
CA VAL A 33 0.81 -12.67 -6.44
C VAL A 33 1.53 -11.43 -5.92
N THR A 34 1.31 -10.28 -6.53
CA THR A 34 1.88 -9.01 -6.08
C THR A 34 1.26 -8.59 -4.74
N LEU A 35 -0.06 -8.77 -4.55
CA LEU A 35 -0.70 -8.49 -3.27
C LEU A 35 -0.20 -9.40 -2.15
N ALA A 36 -0.08 -10.71 -2.41
CA ALA A 36 0.48 -11.65 -1.45
C ALA A 36 1.91 -11.27 -1.04
N ARG A 37 2.75 -10.89 -2.02
CA ARG A 37 4.11 -10.39 -1.75
C ARG A 37 4.11 -9.13 -0.89
N ILE A 38 3.21 -8.18 -1.16
CA ILE A 38 3.08 -6.93 -0.40
C ILE A 38 2.66 -7.23 1.05
N ARG A 39 1.67 -8.12 1.24
CA ARG A 39 1.25 -8.61 2.56
C ARG A 39 2.43 -9.23 3.33
N ASP A 40 3.23 -10.06 2.66
CA ASP A 40 4.41 -10.69 3.24
C ASP A 40 5.61 -9.73 3.41
N GLY A 41 5.41 -8.41 3.26
CA GLY A 41 6.42 -7.37 3.48
C GLY A 41 7.43 -7.21 2.36
N ARG A 42 7.21 -7.75 1.16
CA ARG A 42 8.12 -7.54 0.02
C ARG A 42 7.98 -6.12 -0.54
N SER A 43 9.10 -5.60 -1.04
CA SER A 43 9.12 -4.26 -1.61
C SER A 43 8.34 -4.18 -2.92
N THR A 44 7.59 -3.09 -3.11
CA THR A 44 6.83 -2.83 -4.33
C THR A 44 6.89 -1.37 -4.75
N ARG A 45 6.51 -1.07 -5.99
CA ARG A 45 6.52 0.30 -6.51
C ARG A 45 5.51 1.17 -5.78
N ARG A 46 5.85 2.46 -5.58
CA ARG A 46 4.95 3.43 -4.94
C ARG A 46 3.58 3.52 -5.62
N ASP A 47 3.54 3.44 -6.96
CA ASP A 47 2.28 3.45 -7.70
C ASP A 47 1.37 2.26 -7.35
N THR A 48 1.96 1.08 -7.14
CA THR A 48 1.23 -0.12 -6.72
C THR A 48 0.71 0.03 -5.29
N VAL A 49 1.52 0.57 -4.39
CA VAL A 49 1.09 0.90 -3.03
C VAL A 49 -0.07 1.89 -3.02
N ASN A 50 0.03 2.96 -3.79
CA ASN A 50 -1.01 3.99 -3.86
C ASN A 50 -2.34 3.41 -4.38
N LYS A 51 -2.30 2.57 -5.42
CA LYS A 51 -3.50 1.86 -5.91
C LYS A 51 -4.11 0.95 -4.84
N LEU A 52 -3.27 0.21 -4.12
CA LEU A 52 -3.71 -0.66 -3.04
C LEU A 52 -4.38 0.14 -1.91
N LEU A 53 -3.70 1.17 -1.41
CA LEU A 53 -4.20 2.01 -0.33
C LEU A 53 -5.47 2.77 -0.72
N PHE A 54 -5.55 3.28 -1.95
CA PHE A 54 -6.77 3.87 -2.47
C PHE A 54 -7.92 2.86 -2.44
N LYS A 55 -7.68 1.62 -2.87
CA LYS A 55 -8.74 0.62 -2.89
C LYS A 55 -9.16 0.15 -1.50
N LEU A 56 -8.20 -0.04 -0.60
CA LEU A 56 -8.50 -0.34 0.81
C LEU A 56 -9.26 0.83 1.46
N SER A 57 -8.95 2.06 1.08
CA SER A 57 -9.65 3.26 1.57
C SER A 57 -11.14 3.25 1.19
N GLU A 58 -11.47 2.84 -0.04
CA GLU A 58 -12.86 2.64 -0.47
C GLU A 58 -13.54 1.50 0.29
N ILE A 59 -12.86 0.36 0.47
CA ILE A 59 -13.41 -0.83 1.15
C ILE A 59 -13.75 -0.53 2.60
N TYR A 60 -12.84 0.12 3.32
CA TYR A 60 -13.01 0.46 4.73
C TYR A 60 -13.71 1.82 4.95
N SER A 61 -14.05 2.53 3.85
CA SER A 61 -14.64 3.87 3.88
C SER A 61 -13.87 4.86 4.76
N ARG A 62 -12.53 4.80 4.72
CA ARG A 62 -11.62 5.60 5.56
C ARG A 62 -10.38 6.01 4.77
N PRO A 63 -9.81 7.21 4.98
CA PRO A 63 -8.61 7.63 4.26
C PRO A 63 -7.40 6.79 4.67
N LEU A 64 -6.81 6.05 3.72
CA LEU A 64 -5.60 5.26 3.93
C LEU A 64 -4.45 5.79 3.06
N SER A 65 -3.28 5.94 3.68
CA SER A 65 -2.11 6.55 3.10
C SER A 65 -0.83 5.98 3.72
N LEU A 66 0.31 6.26 3.10
CA LEU A 66 1.62 5.92 3.67
C LEU A 66 1.93 6.61 5.01
N ARG A 67 1.09 7.56 5.46
CA ARG A 67 1.26 8.25 6.75
C ARG A 67 0.60 7.51 7.91
N ASN A 68 -0.50 6.80 7.63
CA ASN A 68 -1.29 6.09 8.64
C ASN A 68 -1.31 4.57 8.45
N VAL A 69 -0.70 4.05 7.38
CA VAL A 69 -0.51 2.62 7.17
C VAL A 69 0.97 2.26 7.26
N THR A 70 1.30 1.39 8.20
CA THR A 70 2.66 0.91 8.49
C THR A 70 2.88 -0.51 7.93
N GLY A 71 4.14 -0.96 7.86
CA GLY A 71 4.49 -2.28 7.32
C GLY A 71 4.58 -2.35 5.79
N ILE A 72 4.48 -1.21 5.10
CA ILE A 72 4.61 -1.15 3.65
C ILE A 72 6.06 -0.86 3.25
N ASN A 73 6.67 -1.82 2.54
CA ASN A 73 7.99 -1.62 1.95
C ASN A 73 7.88 -1.02 0.54
N VAL A 74 8.13 0.29 0.44
CA VAL A 74 8.16 0.98 -0.85
C VAL A 74 9.54 0.83 -1.48
N MET A 75 9.57 0.31 -2.70
CA MET A 75 10.78 0.26 -3.52
C MET A 75 11.20 1.69 -3.87
N VAL A 76 12.39 2.06 -3.42
CA VAL A 76 12.99 3.35 -3.71
C VAL A 76 13.46 3.36 -5.16
N ASN A 77 12.91 4.29 -5.95
CA ASN A 77 13.29 4.45 -7.33
C ASN A 77 14.56 5.31 -7.39
N LYS A 78 15.75 4.68 -7.42
CA LYS A 78 17.07 5.36 -7.40
C LYS A 78 17.22 6.49 -8.44
N ARG A 79 16.42 6.49 -9.52
CA ARG A 79 16.39 7.55 -10.53
C ARG A 79 15.73 8.84 -10.05
N LEU A 80 14.69 8.76 -9.21
CA LEU A 80 14.03 9.92 -8.61
C LEU A 80 14.90 10.54 -7.52
N GLU A 81 15.54 9.72 -6.67
CA GLU A 81 16.51 10.20 -5.69
C GLU A 81 17.66 10.98 -6.34
N LYS A 82 18.21 10.48 -7.46
CA LYS A 82 19.24 11.22 -8.22
C LYS A 82 18.73 12.54 -8.79
N LYS A 83 17.45 12.64 -9.12
CA LYS A 83 16.84 13.86 -9.66
C LYS A 83 16.57 14.88 -8.55
N GLU A 84 16.08 14.43 -7.40
CA GLU A 84 15.81 15.27 -6.22
C GLU A 84 17.10 15.74 -5.55
N ALA A 85 18.10 14.86 -5.40
CA ALA A 85 19.42 15.24 -4.89
C ALA A 85 20.12 16.28 -5.79
N LYS A 86 19.94 16.18 -7.12
CA LYS A 86 20.47 17.16 -8.07
C LYS A 86 19.71 18.49 -8.05
N ALA A 87 18.42 18.48 -7.70
CA ALA A 87 17.60 19.68 -7.57
C ALA A 87 17.84 20.43 -6.25
N GLN A 88 18.28 19.73 -5.19
CA GLN A 88 18.67 20.34 -3.91
C GLN A 88 20.13 20.84 -3.87
N SER A 89 20.95 20.46 -4.86
CA SER A 89 22.34 20.90 -5.00
C SER A 89 22.53 22.09 -5.97
N LEU A 90 21.45 22.76 -6.37
CA LEU A 90 21.41 23.96 -7.21
C LEU A 90 20.76 25.09 -6.41
#